data_AF-A0A973M7N1-F1
#
_entry.id   AF-A0A973M7N1-F1
#
_cell.length_a   1.000
_cell.length_b   1.000
_cell.length_c   1.000
_cell.angle_alpha   90.00
_cell.angle_beta   90.00
_cell.angle_gamma   90.00
#
_symmetry.space_group_name_H-M   'P 1'
#
loop_
_entity.id
_entity.type
_entity.pdbx_description
1 polymer ?
#
loop_
_entity_poly.entity_id
_entity_poly.type
_entity_poly.pdbx_seq_one_letter_code
_entity_poly.pdbx_strand_id
1 'polypeptide(L)'
;EARGLLEAMDRAGLPSAAFTALDAQFHVALSSLAGNAVVSTMMDSLREAIRTYVDEAVAARGAWDDLVATLREQHWGILEAVEARDGERAARLVREHIEWFYERTL
;
A
#
# COMPACT_ATOMS: atom_id res chain seq x y z
N GLU A 1 12.20 -0.77 8.52
CA GLU A 1 11.50 0.41 7.96
C GLU A 1 10.06 0.07 7.60
N ALA A 2 9.80 -0.82 6.64
CA ALA A 2 8.44 -1.21 6.19
C ALA A 2 7.46 -1.56 7.34
N ARG A 3 7.87 -2.39 8.30
CA ARG A 3 7.06 -2.73 9.48
C ARG A 3 6.58 -1.51 10.27
N GLY A 4 7.47 -0.54 10.51
CA GLY A 4 7.14 0.67 11.27
C GLY A 4 6.16 1.59 10.53
N LEU A 5 6.14 1.53 9.19
CA LEU A 5 5.13 2.23 8.38
C LEU A 5 3.76 1.59 8.57
N LEU A 6 3.67 0.25 8.59
CA LEU A 6 2.40 -0.45 8.84
C LEU A 6 1.85 -0.19 10.25
N GLU A 7 2.73 -0.22 11.26
CA GLU A 7 2.35 0.14 12.64
C GLU A 7 1.82 1.59 12.73
N ALA A 8 2.38 2.51 11.94
CA ALA A 8 1.87 3.88 11.86
C ALA A 8 0.51 3.95 11.15
N MET A 9 0.29 3.13 10.12
CA MET A 9 -0.98 3.01 9.40
C MET A 9 -2.10 2.40 10.26
N ASP A 10 -1.77 1.57 11.24
CA ASP A 10 -2.72 0.94 12.18
C ASP A 10 -3.29 1.89 13.24
N ARG A 11 -2.78 3.12 13.33
CA ARG A 11 -3.28 4.09 14.32
C ARG A 11 -4.77 4.37 14.15
N ALA A 12 -5.51 4.26 15.26
CA ALA A 12 -6.93 4.59 15.29
C ALA A 12 -7.15 6.08 14.96
N GLY A 13 -8.18 6.37 14.16
CA GLY A 13 -8.51 7.73 13.74
C GLY A 13 -7.49 8.40 12.81
N LEU A 14 -6.60 7.61 12.18
CA LEU A 14 -5.67 8.14 11.18
C LEU A 14 -6.45 8.73 9.98
N PRO A 15 -6.24 10.02 9.64
CA PRO A 15 -6.89 10.61 8.48
C PRO A 15 -6.50 9.89 7.19
N SER A 16 -7.42 9.79 6.23
CA SER A 16 -7.18 9.12 4.94
C SER A 16 -5.92 9.63 4.24
N ALA A 17 -5.76 10.95 4.12
CA ALA A 17 -4.58 11.57 3.51
C ALA A 17 -3.25 11.21 4.21
N ALA A 18 -3.28 10.96 5.52
CA ALA A 18 -2.10 10.51 6.25
C ALA A 18 -1.82 9.02 5.99
N PHE A 19 -2.88 8.21 5.86
CA PHE A 19 -2.76 6.80 5.49
C PHE A 19 -2.17 6.65 4.07
N THR A 20 -2.68 7.37 3.08
CA THR A 20 -2.23 7.29 1.68
C THR A 20 -0.78 7.77 1.50
N ALA A 21 -0.35 8.73 2.32
CA ALA A 21 1.06 9.14 2.36
C ALA A 21 1.98 8.05 2.94
N LEU A 22 1.52 7.31 3.96
CA LEU A 22 2.27 6.18 4.53
C LEU A 22 2.25 4.97 3.59
N ASP A 23 1.14 4.74 2.91
CA ASP A 23 0.95 3.70 1.88
C ASP A 23 1.98 3.83 0.75
N ALA A 24 2.11 5.03 0.18
CA ALA A 24 3.11 5.30 -0.86
C ALA A 24 4.56 5.07 -0.38
N GLN A 25 4.84 5.37 0.90
CA GLN A 25 6.15 5.08 1.50
C GLN A 25 6.37 3.58 1.69
N PHE A 26 5.33 2.85 2.10
CA PHE A 26 5.37 1.40 2.27
C PHE A 26 5.67 0.70 0.94
N HIS A 27 4.97 1.05 -0.14
CA HIS A 27 5.21 0.46 -1.47
C HIS A 27 6.63 0.70 -1.99
N VAL A 28 7.22 1.86 -1.69
CA VAL A 28 8.61 2.13 -2.04
C VAL A 28 9.59 1.33 -1.19
N ALA A 29 9.38 1.25 0.12
CA ALA A 29 10.17 0.38 0.98
C ALA A 29 10.07 -1.10 0.58
N LEU A 30 8.90 -1.54 0.11
CA LEU A 30 8.71 -2.90 -0.41
C LEU A 30 9.50 -3.13 -1.70
N SER A 31 9.47 -2.17 -2.62
CA SER A 31 10.19 -2.26 -3.90
C SER A 31 11.72 -2.32 -3.71
N SER A 32 12.26 -1.62 -2.71
CA SER A 32 13.69 -1.62 -2.42
C SER A 32 14.16 -2.96 -1.83
N LEU A 33 13.30 -3.64 -1.06
CA LEU A 33 13.56 -4.99 -0.54
C LEU A 33 13.63 -6.05 -1.64
N ALA A 34 12.97 -5.85 -2.78
CA ALA A 34 13.06 -6.73 -3.94
C ALA A 34 14.42 -6.63 -4.67
N GLY A 35 15.26 -5.65 -4.34
CA GLY A 35 16.62 -5.49 -4.89
C GLY A 35 16.69 -5.06 -6.37
N ASN A 36 15.54 -4.72 -6.98
CA ASN A 36 15.49 -4.28 -8.37
C ASN A 36 15.47 -2.75 -8.46
N ALA A 37 16.64 -2.16 -8.67
CA ALA A 37 16.83 -0.71 -8.73
C ALA A 37 15.95 0.00 -9.79
N VAL A 38 15.60 -0.69 -10.88
CA VAL A 38 14.71 -0.13 -11.92
C VAL A 38 13.29 -0.01 -11.36
N VAL A 39 12.79 -1.06 -10.71
CA VAL A 39 11.45 -1.06 -10.10
C VAL A 39 11.37 -0.02 -8.99
N SER A 40 12.38 0.09 -8.14
CA SER A 40 12.42 1.14 -7.11
C SER A 40 12.37 2.54 -7.70
N THR A 41 13.15 2.81 -8.75
CA THR A 41 13.16 4.12 -9.43
C THR A 41 11.81 4.44 -10.09
N MET A 42 11.16 3.43 -10.68
CA MET A 42 9.83 3.59 -11.26
C MET A 42 8.78 3.89 -10.19
N MET A 43 8.77 3.13 -9.08
CA MET A 43 7.84 3.36 -7.97
C MET A 43 8.07 4.74 -7.33
N ASP A 44 9.33 5.15 -7.18
CA ASP A 44 9.67 6.47 -6.66
C ASP A 44 9.12 7.60 -7.53
N SER A 45 9.18 7.42 -8.85
CA SER A 45 8.69 8.41 -9.83
C SER A 45 7.16 8.45 -9.91
N LEU A 46 6.49 7.32 -9.67
CA LEU A 46 5.03 7.19 -9.75
C LEU A 46 4.32 7.51 -8.43
N ARG A 47 5.03 7.56 -7.29
CA ARG A 47 4.44 7.67 -5.94
C ARG A 47 3.41 8.78 -5.83
N GLU A 48 3.70 9.95 -6.40
CA GLU A 48 2.92 11.17 -6.17
C GLU A 48 1.65 11.17 -7.02
N ALA A 49 1.76 10.65 -8.25
CA ALA A 49 0.62 10.44 -9.13
C ALA A 49 -0.32 9.38 -8.56
N ILE A 50 0.22 8.26 -8.06
CA ILE A 50 -0.56 7.20 -7.41
C ILE A 50 -1.24 7.75 -6.14
N ARG A 51 -0.50 8.46 -5.28
CA ARG A 51 -1.05 9.07 -4.07
C ARG A 51 -2.23 9.99 -4.38
N THR A 52 -2.08 10.88 -5.36
CA THR A 52 -3.14 11.82 -5.76
C THR A 52 -4.38 11.08 -6.26
N TYR A 53 -4.19 10.07 -7.10
CA TYR A 53 -5.29 9.21 -7.58
C TYR A 53 -6.02 8.50 -6.43
N VAL A 54 -5.27 7.91 -5.49
CA VAL A 54 -5.81 7.22 -4.30
C VAL A 54 -6.59 8.21 -3.42
N ASP A 55 -6.07 9.40 -3.20
CA ASP A 55 -6.72 10.44 -2.40
C ASP A 55 -8.08 10.86 -3.00
N GLU A 56 -8.14 11.08 -4.32
CA GLU A 56 -9.37 11.42 -5.04
C GLU A 56 -10.41 10.30 -4.96
N ALA A 57 -9.97 9.06 -5.18
CA ALA A 57 -10.79 7.86 -5.09
C ALA A 57 -11.42 7.68 -3.69
N VAL A 58 -10.62 7.86 -2.64
CA VAL A 58 -11.07 7.74 -1.24
C VAL A 58 -12.06 8.86 -0.89
N ALA A 59 -11.78 10.09 -1.32
CA ALA A 59 -12.66 11.23 -1.07
C ALA A 59 -14.05 11.06 -1.71
N ALA A 60 -14.12 10.44 -2.89
CA ALA A 60 -15.37 10.26 -3.64
C ALA A 60 -16.33 9.23 -3.02
N ARG A 61 -15.83 8.19 -2.33
CA ARG A 61 -16.67 7.07 -1.88
C ARG A 61 -17.38 7.24 -0.54
N GLY A 62 -16.87 8.08 0.37
CA GLY A 62 -17.48 8.31 1.69
C GLY A 62 -17.47 7.12 2.67
N ALA A 63 -16.92 5.96 2.29
CA ALA A 63 -16.84 4.73 3.11
C ALA A 63 -15.39 4.33 3.42
N TRP A 64 -14.60 5.28 3.91
CA TRP A 64 -13.17 5.09 4.19
C TRP A 64 -12.90 4.01 5.26
N ASP A 65 -13.74 3.94 6.29
CA ASP A 65 -13.52 3.02 7.42
C ASP A 65 -13.57 1.54 7.01
N ASP A 66 -14.39 1.20 6.00
CA ASP A 66 -14.46 -0.16 5.46
C ASP A 66 -13.23 -0.50 4.58
N LEU A 67 -12.72 0.50 3.86
CA LEU A 67 -11.55 0.34 3.00
C LEU A 67 -10.28 0.16 3.84
N VAL A 68 -10.09 1.03 4.84
CA VAL A 68 -8.84 1.08 5.62
C VAL A 68 -8.61 -0.20 6.42
N ALA A 69 -9.67 -0.85 6.91
CA ALA A 69 -9.56 -2.13 7.60
C ALA A 69 -8.97 -3.21 6.69
N THR A 70 -9.50 -3.33 5.47
CA THR A 70 -9.03 -4.32 4.49
C THR A 70 -7.62 -4.00 3.99
N LEU A 71 -7.31 -2.73 3.75
CA LEU A 71 -5.98 -2.29 3.30
C LEU A 71 -4.90 -2.65 4.33
N ARG A 72 -5.17 -2.44 5.63
CA ARG A 72 -4.25 -2.84 6.71
C ARG A 72 -3.96 -4.34 6.69
N GLU A 73 -5.00 -5.17 6.60
CA GLU A 73 -4.84 -6.63 6.53
C GLU A 73 -4.02 -7.06 5.30
N GLN A 74 -4.30 -6.46 4.14
CA GLN A 74 -3.56 -6.75 2.91
C GLN A 74 -2.08 -6.37 3.01
N HIS A 75 -1.75 -5.20 3.56
CA HIS A 75 -0.37 -4.76 3.73
C HIS A 75 0.44 -5.67 4.66
N TRP A 76 -0.16 -6.09 5.77
CA TRP A 76 0.47 -7.04 6.68
C TRP A 76 0.73 -8.38 5.99
N GLY A 77 -0.23 -8.92 5.24
CA GLY A 77 -0.05 -10.15 4.48
C GLY A 77 1.07 -10.06 3.43
N ILE A 78 1.21 -8.90 2.76
CA ILE A 78 2.29 -8.64 1.82
C ILE A 78 3.65 -8.63 2.54
N LEU A 79 3.76 -7.90 3.66
CA LEU A 79 5.00 -7.83 4.43
C LEU A 79 5.41 -9.20 4.97
N GLU A 80 4.46 -9.97 5.50
CA GLU A 80 4.71 -11.33 5.99
C GLU A 80 5.26 -12.25 4.89
N ALA A 81 4.72 -12.18 3.68
CA ALA A 81 5.23 -12.96 2.54
C ALA A 81 6.66 -12.56 2.17
N VAL A 82 6.98 -11.27 2.21
CA VAL A 82 8.34 -10.76 1.96
C VAL A 82 9.31 -11.19 3.06
N GLU A 83 8.92 -11.08 4.34
CA GLU A 83 9.75 -11.52 5.47
C GLU A 83 10.00 -13.03 5.45
N ALA A 84 9.02 -13.82 4.99
CA ALA A 84 9.16 -15.26 4.75
C ALA A 84 9.99 -15.61 3.51
N ARG A 85 10.42 -14.62 2.72
CA ARG A 85 11.12 -14.77 1.42
C ARG A 85 10.32 -15.57 0.38
N ASP A 86 9.00 -15.52 0.47
CA ASP A 86 8.08 -16.12 -0.50
C ASP A 86 7.70 -15.09 -1.57
N GLY A 87 8.58 -14.94 -2.57
CA GLY A 87 8.42 -13.95 -3.63
C GLY A 87 7.19 -14.16 -4.51
N GLU A 88 6.78 -15.42 -4.73
CA GLU A 88 5.58 -15.73 -5.52
C GLU A 88 4.31 -15.30 -4.78
N ARG A 89 4.22 -15.62 -3.48
CA ARG A 89 3.12 -15.15 -2.64
C ARG A 89 3.10 -13.63 -2.53
N ALA A 90 4.25 -12.99 -2.31
CA ALA A 90 4.33 -11.54 -2.21
C ALA A 90 3.82 -10.86 -3.50
N ALA A 91 4.27 -11.33 -4.68
CA ALA A 91 3.83 -10.80 -5.96
C ALA A 91 2.32 -10.98 -6.18
N ARG A 92 1.77 -12.15 -5.83
CA ARG A 92 0.34 -12.42 -5.92
C ARG A 92 -0.47 -11.47 -5.02
N LEU A 93 -0.08 -11.32 -3.76
CA LEU A 93 -0.79 -10.48 -2.79
C LEU A 93 -0.76 -8.99 -3.17
N VAL A 94 0.38 -8.49 -3.68
CA VAL A 94 0.47 -7.11 -4.17
C VAL A 94 -0.49 -6.87 -5.34
N ARG A 95 -0.56 -7.81 -6.29
CA ARG A 95 -1.50 -7.71 -7.41
C ARG A 95 -2.95 -7.70 -6.93
N GLU A 96 -3.33 -8.67 -6.10
CA GLU A 96 -4.69 -8.78 -5.55
C GLU A 96 -5.08 -7.52 -4.77
N HIS A 97 -4.15 -6.94 -4.02
CA HIS A 97 -4.33 -5.69 -3.29
C HIS A 97 -4.65 -4.51 -4.23
N ILE A 98 -3.87 -4.32 -5.30
CA ILE A 98 -4.07 -3.24 -6.27
C ILE A 98 -5.38 -3.41 -7.03
N GLU A 99 -5.67 -4.63 -7.50
CA GLU A 99 -6.90 -4.97 -8.22
C GLU A 99 -8.13 -4.74 -7.33
N TRP A 100 -8.10 -5.23 -6.09
CA TRP A 100 -9.16 -5.01 -5.12
C TRP A 100 -9.38 -3.52 -4.85
N PHE A 101 -8.32 -2.73 -4.64
CA PHE A 101 -8.47 -1.30 -4.40
C PHE A 101 -9.11 -0.58 -5.60
N TYR A 102 -8.71 -0.94 -6.82
CA TYR A 102 -9.26 -0.39 -8.05
C TYR A 102 -10.76 -0.70 -8.21
N GLU A 103 -11.16 -1.97 -8.02
CA GLU A 103 -12.57 -2.39 -8.00
C GLU A 103 -13.37 -1.70 -6.90
N ARG A 104 -12.71 -1.34 -5.80
CA ARG A 104 -13.29 -0.65 -4.66
C ARG A 104 -13.12 0.87 -4.71
N THR A 105 -12.76 1.47 -5.83
CA THR A 105 -12.69 2.94 -5.94
C THR A 105 -13.26 3.52 -7.21
N LEU A 106 -13.46 2.71 -8.25
CA LEU A 106 -14.41 2.98 -9.34
C LEU A 106 -15.87 2.78 -8.91
#